data_AF-A0A537VV64-F1
#
_entry.id   AF-A0A537VV64-F1
#
_cell.length_a   1.000
_cell.length_b   1.000
_cell.length_c   1.000
_cell.angle_alpha   90.00
_cell.angle_beta   90.00
_cell.angle_gamma   90.00
#
_symmetry.space_group_name_H-M   'P 1'
#
loop_
_entity.id
_entity.type
_entity.pdbx_description
1 polymer ?
#
loop_
_entity_poly.entity_id
_entity_poly.type
_entity_poly.pdbx_seq_one_letter_code
_entity_poly.pdbx_strand_id
1 'polypeptide(L)'
;DLLARAHAVLFPIQWPEPFGLVMTEAMATGTPVISFANGAAPEVIVDGKTGFLVNTIEEMCEAVERVKEIRPEDCRAHVEAHFSDDAMVEGYLRCFERILAGKA
;
A
#
# COMPACT_ATOMS: atom_id res chain seq x y z
N ASP A 1 -1.66 7.47 -15.94
CA ASP A 1 -2.44 6.80 -17.00
C ASP A 1 -2.38 5.29 -16.88
N LEU A 2 -1.20 4.67 -16.92
CA LEU A 2 -1.07 3.19 -16.88
C LEU A 2 -1.67 2.54 -15.62
N LEU A 3 -1.26 2.99 -14.43
CA LEU A 3 -1.72 2.41 -13.16
C LEU A 3 -3.24 2.58 -12.98
N ALA A 4 -3.76 3.78 -13.18
CA ALA A 4 -5.19 4.11 -13.05
C ALA A 4 -6.12 3.29 -13.96
N ARG A 5 -5.59 2.72 -15.05
CA ARG A 5 -6.33 1.88 -16.00
C ARG A 5 -6.08 0.39 -15.82
N ALA A 6 -5.14 0.00 -14.96
CA ALA A 6 -4.85 -1.39 -14.68
C ALA A 6 -5.96 -1.98 -13.78
N HIS A 7 -6.25 -3.26 -13.96
CA HIS A 7 -7.19 -3.95 -13.09
C HIS A 7 -6.64 -4.10 -11.68
N ALA A 8 -5.37 -4.50 -11.58
CA ALA A 8 -4.57 -4.54 -10.35
C ALA A 8 -3.09 -4.42 -10.70
N VAL A 9 -2.27 -4.14 -9.68
CA VAL A 9 -0.82 -4.25 -9.76
C VAL A 9 -0.38 -5.50 -9.01
N LEU A 10 0.33 -6.39 -9.71
CA LEU A 10 1.02 -7.52 -9.09
C LEU A 10 2.41 -7.06 -8.66
N PHE A 11 2.71 -7.25 -7.38
CA PHE A 11 4.00 -6.91 -6.79
C PHE A 11 4.58 -8.12 -6.06
N PRO A 12 5.12 -9.13 -6.78
CA PRO A 12 5.63 -10.37 -6.20
C PRO A 12 7.02 -10.17 -5.58
N ILE A 13 7.07 -9.42 -4.48
CA ILE A 13 8.32 -9.04 -3.81
C ILE A 13 9.08 -10.27 -3.29
N GLN A 14 10.31 -10.48 -3.74
CA GLN A 14 11.16 -11.62 -3.36
C GLN A 14 12.15 -11.33 -2.23
N TRP A 15 12.10 -10.13 -1.64
CA TRP A 15 13.00 -9.68 -0.58
C TRP A 15 12.23 -8.76 0.40
N PRO A 16 12.77 -8.46 1.59
CA PRO A 16 12.12 -7.55 2.54
C PRO A 16 12.17 -6.08 2.05
N GLU A 17 11.30 -5.75 1.09
CA GLU A 17 11.18 -4.38 0.54
C GLU A 17 10.85 -3.38 1.66
N PRO A 18 11.64 -2.32 1.85
CA PRO A 18 11.51 -1.40 2.98
C PRO A 18 10.25 -0.54 2.95
N PHE A 19 9.69 -0.25 1.78
CA PHE A 19 8.41 0.46 1.67
C PHE A 19 7.64 0.11 0.40
N GLY A 20 8.28 0.24 -0.78
CA GLY A 20 7.64 0.00 -2.07
C GLY A 20 6.64 1.10 -2.48
N LEU A 21 7.15 2.27 -2.90
CA LEU A 21 6.34 3.40 -3.39
C LEU A 21 5.36 3.03 -4.52
N VAL A 22 5.69 2.02 -5.32
CA VAL A 22 4.80 1.52 -6.38
C VAL A 22 3.44 1.09 -5.81
N MET A 23 3.41 0.54 -4.59
CA MET A 23 2.16 0.12 -3.95
C MET A 23 1.27 1.33 -3.63
N THR A 24 1.85 2.39 -3.06
CA THR A 24 1.11 3.62 -2.75
C THR A 24 0.73 4.40 -4.00
N GLU A 25 1.58 4.45 -5.03
CA GLU A 25 1.26 5.07 -6.33
C GLU A 25 0.08 4.38 -7.03
N ALA A 26 0.06 3.04 -7.02
CA ALA A 26 -1.05 2.27 -7.58
C ALA A 26 -2.36 2.57 -6.83
N MET A 27 -2.35 2.46 -5.50
CA MET A 27 -3.52 2.72 -4.67
C MET A 27 -3.97 4.19 -4.72
N ALA A 28 -3.04 5.14 -4.89
CA ALA A 28 -3.34 6.56 -5.10
C ALA A 28 -4.13 6.80 -6.40
N THR A 29 -4.03 5.90 -7.37
CA THR A 29 -4.83 5.93 -8.60
C THR A 29 -6.10 5.10 -8.52
N GLY A 30 -6.41 4.52 -7.35
CA GLY A 30 -7.54 3.63 -7.13
C GLY A 30 -7.27 2.17 -7.51
N THR A 31 -6.03 1.83 -7.87
CA THR A 31 -5.69 0.50 -8.38
C THR A 31 -5.27 -0.42 -7.22
N PRO A 32 -5.97 -1.55 -7.01
CA PRO A 32 -5.61 -2.51 -5.96
C PRO A 32 -4.24 -3.15 -6.20
N VAL A 33 -3.57 -3.53 -5.12
CA VAL A 33 -2.25 -4.17 -5.16
C VAL A 33 -2.33 -5.59 -4.63
N ILE A 34 -1.76 -6.56 -5.35
CA ILE A 34 -1.59 -7.93 -4.85
C ILE A 34 -0.10 -8.15 -4.64
N SER A 35 0.30 -8.48 -3.42
CA SER A 35 1.71 -8.66 -3.07
C SER A 35 1.92 -9.83 -2.13
N PHE A 36 3.15 -10.34 -2.08
CA PHE A 36 3.52 -11.26 -1.03
C PHE A 36 3.56 -10.54 0.33
N ALA A 37 3.15 -11.23 1.40
CA ALA A 37 3.22 -10.71 2.77
C ALA A 37 4.67 -10.61 3.30
N ASN A 38 5.47 -9.73 2.69
CA ASN A 38 6.91 -9.59 2.95
C ASN A 38 7.32 -8.10 2.99
N GLY A 39 8.35 -7.80 3.77
CA GLY A 39 8.80 -6.42 3.98
C GLY A 39 7.67 -5.52 4.48
N ALA A 40 7.56 -4.33 3.90
CA ALA A 40 6.54 -3.35 4.23
C ALA A 40 5.16 -3.60 3.60
N ALA A 41 4.99 -4.62 2.74
CA ALA A 41 3.70 -4.87 2.09
C ALA A 41 2.52 -5.03 3.07
N PRO A 42 2.66 -5.75 4.20
CA PRO A 42 1.60 -5.84 5.21
C PRO A 42 1.31 -4.53 5.97
N GLU A 43 2.24 -3.57 5.94
CA GLU A 43 2.07 -2.26 6.56
C GLU A 43 1.38 -1.27 5.59
N VAL A 44 1.62 -1.45 4.30
CA VAL A 44 1.10 -0.56 3.24
C VAL A 44 -0.28 -1.01 2.75
N ILE A 45 -0.47 -2.31 2.53
CA ILE A 45 -1.69 -2.90 1.96
C ILE A 45 -2.61 -3.37 3.10
N VAL A 46 -3.88 -2.95 3.04
CA VAL A 46 -4.92 -3.50 3.91
C VAL A 46 -5.56 -4.67 3.19
N ASP A 47 -5.24 -5.89 3.64
CA ASP A 47 -5.72 -7.14 3.04
C ASP A 47 -7.26 -7.17 2.93
N GLY A 48 -7.75 -7.56 1.75
CA GLY A 48 -9.17 -7.61 1.42
C GLY A 48 -9.85 -6.24 1.27
N LYS A 49 -9.14 -5.12 1.44
CA LYS A 49 -9.70 -3.77 1.35
C LYS A 49 -9.02 -2.87 0.33
N THR A 50 -7.69 -2.88 0.25
CA THR A 50 -6.93 -2.07 -0.74
C THR A 50 -6.13 -2.94 -1.71
N GLY A 51 -6.29 -4.26 -1.59
CA GLY A 51 -5.44 -5.24 -2.21
C GLY A 51 -5.53 -6.59 -1.51
N PHE A 52 -4.61 -7.48 -1.86
CA PHE A 52 -4.50 -8.81 -1.24
C PHE A 52 -3.05 -9.12 -0.89
N LEU A 53 -2.86 -9.68 0.31
CA LEU A 53 -1.59 -10.23 0.76
C LEU A 53 -1.63 -11.75 0.60
N VAL A 54 -0.70 -12.29 -0.18
CA VAL A 54 -0.65 -13.72 -0.53
C VAL A 54 0.71 -14.31 -0.19
N ASN A 55 0.84 -15.64 -0.26
CA ASN A 55 2.06 -16.38 0.08
C ASN A 55 2.62 -17.21 -1.08
N THR A 56 1.80 -17.47 -2.11
CA THR A 56 2.17 -18.29 -3.27
C THR A 56 1.74 -17.64 -4.58
N ILE A 57 2.31 -18.08 -5.70
CA ILE A 57 1.91 -17.61 -7.03
C ILE A 57 0.48 -18.05 -7.33
N GLU A 58 0.10 -19.24 -6.89
CA GLU A 58 -1.24 -19.79 -7.02
C GLU A 58 -2.28 -18.90 -6.31
N GLU A 59 -2.00 -18.52 -5.05
CA GLU A 59 -2.84 -17.57 -4.31
C GLU A 59 -2.87 -16.19 -5.00
N MET A 60 -1.75 -15.74 -5.57
CA MET A 60 -1.71 -14.49 -6.34
C MET A 60 -2.63 -14.54 -7.57
N CYS A 61 -2.61 -15.65 -8.30
CA CYS A 61 -3.52 -15.88 -9.43
C CYS A 61 -4.99 -15.90 -8.99
N GLU A 62 -5.31 -16.56 -7.87
CA GLU A 62 -6.66 -16.57 -7.30
C GLU A 62 -7.10 -15.15 -6.87
N ALA A 63 -6.19 -14.38 -6.28
CA ALA A 63 -6.47 -13.01 -5.86
C ALA A 63 -6.79 -12.08 -7.04
N VAL A 64 -6.22 -12.30 -8.23
CA VAL A 64 -6.54 -11.51 -9.44
C VAL A 64 -8.04 -11.60 -9.77
N GLU A 65 -8.66 -12.77 -9.63
CA GLU A 65 -10.09 -12.96 -9.88
C GLU A 65 -10.99 -12.27 -8.85
N ARG A 66 -10.43 -11.99 -7.67
CA ARG A 66 -11.08 -11.36 -6.52
C ARG A 66 -10.91 -9.85 -6.49
N VAL A 67 -10.08 -9.27 -7.35
CA VAL A 67 -9.84 -7.80 -7.41
C VAL A 67 -11.13 -7.00 -7.53
N LYS A 68 -12.16 -7.53 -8.20
CA LYS A 68 -13.50 -6.94 -8.30
C LYS A 68 -14.22 -6.73 -6.95
N GLU A 69 -13.78 -7.41 -5.89
CA GLU A 69 -14.26 -7.23 -4.51
C GLU A 69 -13.75 -5.90 -3.92
N ILE A 70 -12.65 -5.36 -4.45
CA ILE A 70 -11.99 -4.17 -3.95
C ILE A 70 -12.60 -2.92 -4.60
N ARG A 71 -12.90 -1.93 -3.77
CA ARG A 71 -13.41 -0.63 -4.23
C ARG A 71 -12.25 0.33 -4.48
N PRO A 72 -12.14 0.92 -5.68
CA PRO A 72 -11.06 1.88 -5.98
C PRO A 72 -11.01 3.07 -5.00
N GLU A 73 -12.16 3.51 -4.52
CA GLU A 73 -12.25 4.60 -3.53
C GLU A 73 -11.58 4.24 -2.20
N ASP A 74 -11.63 2.97 -1.79
CA ASP A 74 -11.01 2.52 -0.53
C ASP A 74 -9.48 2.52 -0.64
N CYS A 75 -8.94 2.14 -1.80
CA CYS A 75 -7.51 2.26 -2.10
C CYS A 75 -7.05 3.73 -2.01
N ARG A 76 -7.78 4.62 -2.66
CA ARG A 76 -7.46 6.05 -2.69
C ARG A 76 -7.53 6.67 -1.31
N ALA A 77 -8.63 6.45 -0.60
CA ALA A 77 -8.85 7.00 0.74
C ALA A 77 -7.79 6.53 1.74
N HIS A 78 -7.34 5.27 1.63
CA HIS A 78 -6.27 4.74 2.46
C HIS A 78 -4.96 5.48 2.24
N VAL A 79 -4.57 5.73 0.99
CA VAL A 79 -3.35 6.47 0.67
C VAL A 79 -3.43 7.92 1.12
N GLU A 80 -4.55 8.60 0.87
CA GLU A 80 -4.73 10.00 1.30
C GLU A 80 -4.62 10.16 2.83
N ALA A 81 -5.17 9.21 3.59
CA ALA A 81 -5.16 9.27 5.04
C ALA A 81 -3.80 8.94 5.68
N HIS A 82 -2.98 8.08 5.07
CA HIS A 82 -1.79 7.52 5.73
C HIS A 82 -0.47 7.82 5.03
N PHE A 83 -0.49 8.03 3.72
CA PHE A 83 0.72 8.14 2.88
C PHE A 83 0.72 9.38 1.98
N SER A 84 -0.10 10.38 2.31
CA SER A 84 -0.05 11.70 1.70
C SER A 84 1.19 12.48 2.14
N ASP A 85 1.53 13.51 1.36
CA ASP A 85 2.54 14.49 1.72
C ASP A 85 2.20 15.20 3.03
N ASP A 86 0.94 15.57 3.24
CA ASP A 86 0.47 16.13 4.51
C ASP A 86 0.72 15.16 5.69
N ALA A 87 0.34 13.88 5.55
CA ALA A 87 0.57 12.88 6.58
C ALA A 87 2.07 12.69 6.90
N MET A 88 2.92 12.70 5.87
CA MET A 88 4.37 12.61 6.01
C MET A 88 4.95 13.84 6.75
N VAL A 89 4.60 15.06 6.33
CA VAL A 89 5.08 16.31 6.93
C VAL A 89 4.69 16.35 8.41
N GLU A 90 3.43 16.08 8.72
CA GLU A 90 2.93 16.03 10.09
C GLU A 90 3.64 14.96 10.92
N GLY A 91 3.94 13.80 10.33
CA GLY A 91 4.74 12.74 10.97
C GLY A 91 6.15 13.21 11.34
N TYR A 92 6.84 13.90 10.42
CA TYR A 92 8.17 14.43 10.69
C TYR A 92 8.16 15.55 11.73
N LEU A 93 7.20 16.47 11.67
CA LEU A 93 7.07 17.54 12.67
C LEU A 93 6.91 16.95 14.08
N ARG A 94 6.03 15.96 14.25
CA ARG A 94 5.87 15.24 15.53
C ARG A 94 7.18 14.59 16.01
N CYS A 95 7.95 13.99 15.11
CA CYS A 95 9.24 13.41 15.47
C CYS A 95 10.24 14.48 15.94
N PHE A 96 10.34 15.61 15.24
CA PHE A 96 11.22 16.71 15.64
C PHE A 96 10.80 17.33 16.98
N GLU A 97 9.51 17.56 17.19
CA GLU A 97 8.98 18.05 18.46
C GLU A 97 9.31 17.13 19.64
N ARG A 98 9.22 15.80 19.44
CA ARG A 98 9.60 14.82 20.46
C ARG A 98 11.08 14.89 20.82
N ILE A 99 11.95 15.03 19.82
CA ILE A 99 13.40 15.18 20.01
C ILE A 99 13.70 16.47 20.78
N LEU A 100 13.10 17.59 20.38
CA LEU A 100 13.25 18.88 21.07
C LEU A 100 12.71 18.86 22.52
N ALA A 101 11.66 18.07 22.77
CA ALA A 101 11.10 17.86 24.10
C ALA A 101 11.91 16.88 24.98
N GLY A 102 13.00 16.29 24.46
CA GLY A 102 13.79 15.29 25.18
C GLY A 102 13.06 13.96 25.40
N LYS A 103 12.05 13.66 24.57
CA LYS A 103 11.20 12.44 24.64
C LYS A 103 11.52 11.45 23.52
N ALA A 104 12.77 11.43 23.08
CA ALA A 104 13.27 10.50 22.08
C ALA A 104 13.51 9.12 22.69
#